data_AF-A0A7J3MLT7-F1
#
_entry.id   AF-A0A7J3MLT7-F1
#
_cell.length_a   1.000
_cell.length_b   1.000
_cell.length_c   1.000
_cell.angle_alpha   90.00
_cell.angle_beta   90.00
_cell.angle_gamma   90.00
#
_symmetry.space_group_name_H-M   'P 1'
#
loop_
_entity.id
_entity.type
_entity.pdbx_description
1 polymer ?
#
loop_
_entity_poly.entity_id
_entity_poly.type
_entity_poly.pdbx_seq_one_letter_code
_entity_poly.pdbx_strand_id
1 'polypeptide(L)' 'MYGLSLHYLLADITLFLLVATTLTGVTPFIKRAKRWYKHLIILHAATGFLTLLFFLLTYLLAPKI' A
#
# COMPACT_ATOMS: atom_id res chain seq x y z
N MET A 1 -19.15 1.97 17.76
CA MET A 1 -17.81 2.51 18.05
C MET A 1 -16.68 1.70 17.39
N TYR A 2 -16.71 0.35 17.40
CA TYR A 2 -15.67 -0.49 16.79
C TYR A 2 -15.51 -0.36 15.26
N GLY A 3 -16.59 -0.16 14.49
CA GLY A 3 -16.49 -0.04 13.03
C GLY A 3 -15.73 1.21 12.57
N LEU A 4 -15.94 2.34 13.25
CA LEU A 4 -15.27 3.61 12.94
C LEU A 4 -13.77 3.54 13.28
N SER A 5 -13.42 2.99 14.45
CA SER A 5 -12.02 2.81 14.84
C SER A 5 -11.27 1.84 13.93
N LEU A 6 -11.96 0.80 13.45
CA LEU A 6 -11.38 -0.18 12.54
C LEU A 6 -11.20 0.42 11.13
N HIS A 7 -12.14 1.25 10.65
CA HIS A 7 -11.95 2.03 9.42
C HIS A 7 -10.71 2.93 9.47
N TYR A 8 -10.54 3.71 10.55
CA TYR A 8 -9.36 4.57 10.69
C TYR A 8 -8.05 3.79 10.78
N LEU A 9 -8.04 2.67 11.50
CA LEU A 9 -6.87 1.79 11.55
C LEU A 9 -6.50 1.25 10.17
N LEU A 10 -7.47 0.79 9.38
CA LEU A 10 -7.21 0.35 8.01
C LEU A 10 -6.76 1.50 7.11
N ALA A 11 -7.32 2.71 7.27
CA ALA A 11 -6.90 3.87 6.51
C ALA A 11 -5.43 4.22 6.75
N ASP A 12 -4.97 4.19 8.01
CA ASP A 12 -3.57 4.44 8.36
C ASP A 12 -2.63 3.37 7.78
N ILE A 13 -3.01 2.09 7.87
CA ILE A 13 -2.24 0.99 7.28
C ILE A 13 -2.17 1.14 5.75
N THR A 14 -3.30 1.50 5.12
CA THR A 14 -3.38 1.72 3.67
C THR A 14 -2.46 2.87 3.25
N LEU A 15 -2.41 3.95 4.02
CA LEU A 15 -1.53 5.09 3.76
C LEU A 15 -0.06 4.68 3.84
N PHE A 16 0.31 3.91 4.87
CA PHE A 16 1.68 3.39 5.01
C PHE A 16 2.07 2.48 3.84
N LEU A 17 1.17 1.58 3.45
CA LEU A 17 1.37 0.69 2.29
C LEU A 17 1.51 1.48 0.99
N LEU A 18 0.70 2.53 0.80
CA LEU A 18 0.78 3.39 -0.37
C LEU A 18 2.17 4.05 -0.49
N VAL A 19 2.69 4.61 0.61
CA VAL A 19 4.04 5.19 0.65
C VAL A 19 5.09 4.13 0.28
N ALA A 20 5.00 2.93 0.87
CA ALA A 20 5.93 1.84 0.56
C ALA A 20 5.85 1.40 -0.92
N THR A 21 4.65 1.31 -1.49
CA THR A 21 4.44 0.99 -2.90
C THR A 21 4.98 2.08 -3.82
N THR A 22 4.79 3.36 -3.50
CA THR A 22 5.39 4.46 -4.25
C THR A 22 6.92 4.40 -4.21
N LEU A 23 7.51 4.21 -3.02
CA LEU A 23 8.96 4.10 -2.88
C LEU A 23 9.54 2.92 -3.68
N THR A 24 8.93 1.75 -3.59
CA THR A 24 9.36 0.57 -4.35
C THR A 24 9.15 0.71 -5.86
N GLY A 25 8.20 1.54 -6.30
CA GLY A 25 7.99 1.89 -7.72
C GLY A 25 9.01 2.91 -8.24
N VAL A 26 9.45 3.86 -7.41
CA VAL A 26 10.43 4.90 -7.79
C VAL A 26 11.88 4.39 -7.68
N THR A 27 12.18 3.53 -6.71
CA THR A 27 13.54 3.01 -6.45
C THR A 27 14.21 2.39 -7.68
N PRO A 28 13.53 1.59 -8.53
CA PRO A 28 14.11 0.99 -9.73
C PRO A 28 14.70 1.98 -10.75
N PHE A 29 14.23 3.23 -10.75
CA PHE A 29 14.73 4.29 -11.65
C PHE A 29 16.09 4.86 -11.22
N ILE A 30 16.55 4.56 -10.00
CA ILE A 30 17.85 4.97 -9.49
C ILE A 30 18.94 4.03 -10.03
N LYS A 31 20.02 4.58 -10.63
CA LYS A 31 21.11 3.80 -11.27
C LYS A 31 21.65 2.64 -10.41
N ARG A 32 21.75 2.82 -9.09
CA ARG A 32 22.28 1.81 -8.14
C ARG A 32 21.31 0.64 -7.89
N ALA A 33 20.01 0.84 -8.11
CA ALA A 33 18.97 -0.15 -7.85
C ALA A 33 18.72 -1.13 -9.01
N LYS A 34 19.28 -0.88 -10.21
CA LYS A 34 19.09 -1.75 -11.39
C LYS A 34 19.49 -3.21 -11.15
N ARG A 35 20.50 -3.48 -10.31
CA ARG A 35 20.91 -4.84 -9.92
C ARG A 35 19.78 -5.59 -9.17
N TRP A 36 18.96 -4.86 -8.43
CA TRP A 36 17.87 -5.40 -7.62
C TRP A 36 16.50 -5.26 -8.30
N TYR A 37 16.46 -4.80 -9.56
CA TYR A 37 15.23 -4.49 -10.29
C TYR A 37 14.17 -5.60 -10.19
N LYS A 38 14.55 -6.86 -10.44
CA LYS A 38 13.63 -8.00 -10.36
C LYS A 38 13.01 -8.16 -8.98
N HIS A 39 13.80 -7.99 -7.92
CA HIS A 39 13.33 -8.11 -6.54
C HIS A 39 12.45 -6.93 -6.15
N LEU A 40 12.82 -5.72 -6.58
CA LEU A 40 12.03 -4.49 -6.34
C LEU A 40 10.68 -4.53 -7.05
N ILE A 41 10.60 -5.05 -8.27
CA ILE A 41 9.33 -5.23 -8.99
C ILE A 41 8.42 -6.23 -8.29
N ILE A 42 8.95 -7.36 -7.81
CA ILE A 42 8.17 -8.34 -7.05
C ILE A 42 7.64 -7.71 -5.76
N LEU A 43 8.49 -6.98 -5.03
CA LEU A 43 8.09 -6.29 -3.81
C LEU A 43 7.06 -5.18 -4.09
N HIS A 44 7.23 -4.42 -5.17
CA HIS A 44 6.28 -3.40 -5.61
C HIS A 44 4.92 -4.01 -5.95
N ALA A 45 4.88 -5.11 -6.70
CA ALA A 45 3.65 -5.80 -7.04
C ALA A 45 2.93 -6.34 -5.79
N ALA A 46 3.67 -6.96 -4.87
CA ALA A 46 3.11 -7.50 -3.63
C ALA A 46 2.55 -6.39 -2.71
N THR A 47 3.33 -5.33 -2.49
CA THR A 47 2.88 -4.19 -1.67
C THR A 47 1.74 -3.43 -2.34
N GLY A 48 1.75 -3.27 -3.67
CA GLY A 48 0.67 -2.64 -4.42
C GLY A 48 -0.64 -3.43 -4.35
N PHE A 49 -0.57 -4.75 -4.49
CA PHE A 49 -1.73 -5.62 -4.30
C PHE A 49 -2.32 -5.49 -2.89
N LEU A 50 -1.47 -5.54 -1.85
CA LEU A 50 -1.88 -5.32 -0.46
C LEU A 50 -2.52 -3.94 -0.26
N THR A 51 -1.93 -2.89 -0.83
CA THR A 51 -2.47 -1.53 -0.77
C THR A 51 -3.90 -1.48 -1.34
N LEU A 52 -4.11 -2.07 -2.52
CA LEU A 52 -5.44 -2.10 -3.15
C LEU A 52 -6.45 -2.89 -2.33
N LEU A 53 -6.06 -4.04 -1.77
CA LEU A 53 -6.91 -4.85 -0.92
C LEU A 53 -7.34 -4.08 0.34
N PHE A 54 -6.39 -3.43 1.03
CA PHE A 54 -6.67 -2.65 2.24
C PHE A 54 -7.49 -1.40 1.92
N PHE A 55 -7.24 -0.74 0.78
CA PHE A 55 -8.06 0.37 0.32
C PHE A 55 -9.52 -0.05 0.09
N LEU A 56 -9.74 -1.20 -0.55
CA LEU A 56 -11.09 -1.75 -0.76
C LEU A 56 -11.78 -2.06 0.57
N LEU A 57 -11.08 -2.70 1.51
CA LEU A 57 -11.61 -2.96 2.84
C LEU A 57 -11.94 -1.66 3.59
N THR A 58 -11.06 -0.67 3.53
CA THR A 58 -11.28 0.67 4.12
C THR A 58 -12.55 1.30 3.56
N TYR A 59 -12.75 1.24 2.24
CA TYR A 59 -13.94 1.77 1.57
C TYR A 59 -15.22 1.03 1.98
N LEU A 60 -15.19 -0.31 2.02
CA LEU A 60 -16.36 -1.11 2.42
C LEU A 60 -16.76 -0.88 3.89
N LEU A 61 -15.80 -0.57 4.74
CA LEU A 61 -16.01 -0.26 6.15
C LEU A 61 -16.26 1.23 6.42
N ALA A 62 -16.24 2.07 5.39
CA ALA A 62 -16.51 3.48 5.55
C ALA A 62 -17.92 3.69 6.13
N PRO A 63 -18.08 4.56 7.15
CA PRO A 63 -19.39 4.89 7.68
C PRO A 63 -20.24 5.49 6.56
N LYS A 64 -21.39 4.86 6.28
CA LYS A 64 -22.34 5.39 5.31
C LYS A 64 -23.15 6.49 5.97
N ILE A 65 -23.12 7.68 5.37
CA ILE A 65 -23.91 8.85 5.76
C ILE A 65 -25.35 8.66 5.27
#